data_AF-A0A1A2WQ49-F1
#
_entry.id   AF-A0A1A2WQ49-F1
#
_cell.length_a   1.000
_cell.length_b   1.000
_cell.length_c   1.000
_cell.angle_alpha   90.00
_cell.angle_beta   90.00
_cell.angle_gamma   90.00
#
_symmetry.space_group_name_H-M   'P 1'
#
loop_
_entity.id
_entity.type
_entity.pdbx_description
1 polymer ?
#
loop_
_entity_poly.entity_id
_entity_poly.type
_entity_poly.pdbx_seq_one_letter_code
_entity_poly.pdbx_strand_id
1 'polypeptide(L)'
;MKFPWLVVPPPEQMDGTILAIFEALEAMRGYSTFASPGKFLRCDFVVPAQRLVIEYDERQHFTMQRAKSLELYPPELDLGFNPQEWLTTCYVTRATDPTPPYRDEQRAFYDSLRDILAASNGMRLVRLRYGTVDWTGSGGEAQLGNLLGRGQAIFQPANGGTARPADNPSVGHIRKVALVSHDYNVADSRGLRDYSEHFARINKLCDEQGCDTILYALFTCDQDAPGVRDHNAIFDGLDHVERIILEVGQRGPKGIDHIEVWSRGQQAPLLAQQHFAQGKDRDADKWAFINDLPNRRVADGLLMLCGESNIATMAHHKYLTDPFRFNDWLEDRDIRVILNPIHDYMTRFEMKAKRKHYSLSGRTVLSVWNQGKGRDASQPWTVFHDGIERTQAVRELPRPFGNRPDIRIGIVHLAWL
;
A
#
# COMPACT_ATOMS: atom_id res chain seq x y z
N MET A 1 30.27 -2.47 -17.94
CA MET A 1 29.93 -2.00 -19.32
C MET A 1 30.05 -0.47 -19.34
N LYS A 2 30.47 0.14 -20.45
CA LYS A 2 30.46 1.61 -20.61
C LYS A 2 29.53 1.96 -21.76
N PHE A 3 28.59 2.86 -21.53
CA PHE A 3 27.69 3.33 -22.56
C PHE A 3 28.23 4.64 -23.15
N PRO A 4 28.44 4.74 -24.48
CA PRO A 4 28.90 5.98 -25.11
C PRO A 4 27.97 7.17 -24.87
N TRP A 5 26.68 6.91 -24.70
CA TRP A 5 25.64 7.91 -24.45
C TRP A 5 25.50 8.32 -22.97
N LEU A 6 26.11 7.58 -22.03
CA LEU A 6 25.99 7.85 -20.60
C LEU A 6 27.21 8.63 -20.08
N VAL A 7 27.31 9.87 -20.53
CA VAL A 7 28.42 10.78 -20.26
C VAL A 7 27.87 12.10 -19.75
N VAL A 8 28.55 12.70 -18.77
CA VAL A 8 28.21 14.04 -18.30
C VAL A 8 28.47 15.05 -19.42
N PRO A 9 27.43 15.74 -19.93
CA PRO A 9 27.61 16.72 -21.00
C PRO A 9 28.39 17.93 -20.50
N PRO A 10 29.18 18.59 -21.35
CA PRO A 10 29.71 19.91 -21.04
C PRO A 10 28.57 20.95 -21.02
N PRO A 11 28.73 22.09 -20.31
CA PRO A 11 27.66 23.08 -20.12
C PRO A 11 27.01 23.55 -21.43
N GLU A 12 27.79 23.75 -22.48
CA GLU A 12 27.32 24.18 -23.80
C GLU A 12 26.48 23.13 -24.55
N GLN A 13 26.46 21.88 -24.08
CA GLN A 13 25.66 20.78 -24.61
C GLN A 13 24.51 20.39 -23.67
N MET A 14 24.34 21.07 -22.54
CA MET A 14 23.17 20.88 -21.69
C MET A 14 21.98 21.62 -22.31
N ASP A 15 20.90 20.90 -22.58
CA ASP A 15 19.66 21.47 -23.09
C ASP A 15 18.43 20.92 -22.33
N GLY A 16 17.27 21.53 -22.60
CA GLY A 16 15.98 21.11 -22.09
C GLY A 16 15.96 20.81 -20.59
N THR A 17 15.49 19.62 -20.23
CA THR A 17 15.39 19.14 -18.85
C THR A 17 16.74 19.07 -18.14
N ILE A 18 17.81 18.66 -18.84
CA ILE A 18 19.12 18.50 -18.22
C ILE A 18 19.67 19.86 -17.78
N LEU A 19 19.55 20.87 -18.64
CA LEU A 19 19.92 22.25 -18.31
C LEU A 19 19.07 22.79 -17.14
N ALA A 20 17.74 22.60 -17.21
CA ALA A 20 16.84 23.06 -16.14
C ALA A 20 17.17 22.44 -14.78
N ILE A 21 17.52 21.14 -14.75
CA ILE A 21 17.97 20.48 -13.52
C ILE A 21 19.30 21.06 -13.04
N PHE A 22 20.28 21.25 -13.93
CA PHE A 22 21.57 21.83 -13.57
C PHE A 22 21.41 23.21 -12.93
N GLU A 23 20.69 24.12 -13.58
CA GLU A 23 20.45 25.49 -13.10
C GLU A 23 19.67 25.50 -11.78
N ALA A 24 18.66 24.63 -11.64
CA ALA A 24 17.90 24.52 -10.40
C ALA A 24 18.76 24.03 -9.23
N LEU A 25 19.66 23.08 -9.46
CA LEU A 25 20.59 22.58 -8.45
C LEU A 25 21.64 23.63 -8.07
N GLU A 26 22.18 24.36 -9.06
CA GLU A 26 23.07 25.49 -8.82
C GLU A 26 22.37 26.56 -7.97
N ALA A 27 21.13 26.93 -8.29
CA ALA A 27 20.38 27.95 -7.57
C ALA A 27 20.10 27.60 -6.09
N MET A 28 20.14 26.31 -5.70
CA MET A 28 19.89 25.90 -4.32
C MET A 28 21.00 26.34 -3.35
N ARG A 29 22.28 26.24 -3.76
CA ARG A 29 23.44 26.52 -2.88
C ARG A 29 24.57 27.31 -3.54
N GLY A 30 24.44 27.68 -4.81
CA GLY A 30 25.43 28.46 -5.57
C GLY A 30 26.64 27.65 -6.06
N TYR A 31 26.57 26.31 -6.02
CA TYR A 31 27.64 25.47 -6.55
C TYR A 31 27.46 25.24 -8.04
N SER A 32 28.47 25.56 -8.85
CA SER A 32 28.42 25.42 -10.31
C SER A 32 29.37 24.35 -10.86
N THR A 33 30.22 23.77 -10.01
CA THR A 33 31.30 22.84 -10.40
C THR A 33 31.00 21.38 -10.05
N PHE A 34 29.73 21.06 -9.76
CA PHE A 34 29.31 19.71 -9.36
C PHE A 34 29.24 18.72 -10.53
N ALA A 35 29.10 19.21 -11.77
CA ALA A 35 29.18 18.39 -12.97
C ALA A 35 30.63 18.26 -13.45
N SER A 36 31.05 17.06 -13.82
CA SER A 36 32.37 16.78 -14.39
C SER A 36 32.24 16.40 -15.87
N PRO A 37 32.29 17.36 -16.81
CA PRO A 37 32.14 17.09 -18.24
C PRO A 37 33.04 15.97 -18.76
N GLY A 38 32.51 15.13 -19.65
CA GLY A 38 33.22 13.99 -20.23
C GLY A 38 33.35 12.77 -19.31
N LYS A 39 32.88 12.85 -18.06
CA LYS A 39 32.85 11.71 -17.14
C LYS A 39 31.80 10.70 -17.60
N PHE A 40 32.23 9.46 -17.85
CA PHE A 40 31.33 8.32 -18.00
C PHE A 40 30.68 7.99 -16.66
N LEU A 41 29.35 7.94 -16.63
CA LEU A 41 28.63 7.43 -15.45
C LEU A 41 28.56 5.90 -15.52
N ARG A 42 28.58 5.28 -14.34
CA ARG A 42 28.45 3.83 -14.19
C ARG A 42 27.07 3.51 -13.66
N CYS A 43 26.54 2.38 -14.11
CA CYS A 43 25.35 1.77 -13.52
C CYS A 43 25.78 0.69 -12.54
N ASP A 44 24.98 0.47 -11.49
CA ASP A 44 25.24 -0.61 -10.54
C ASP A 44 25.12 -1.99 -11.20
N PHE A 45 23.99 -2.23 -11.90
CA PHE A 45 23.79 -3.43 -12.69
C PHE A 45 23.23 -3.13 -14.07
N VAL A 46 23.63 -3.95 -15.03
CA VAL A 46 23.14 -3.91 -16.42
C VAL A 46 22.77 -5.33 -16.82
N VAL A 47 21.58 -5.49 -17.39
CA VAL A 47 21.10 -6.75 -17.99
C VAL A 47 20.92 -6.50 -19.49
N PRO A 48 21.99 -6.65 -20.31
CA PRO A 48 21.97 -6.24 -21.72
C PRO A 48 20.89 -6.94 -22.54
N ALA A 49 20.64 -8.22 -22.28
CA ALA A 49 19.64 -9.02 -22.98
C ALA A 49 18.21 -8.48 -22.82
N GLN A 50 17.94 -7.67 -21.79
CA GLN A 50 16.64 -7.08 -21.51
C GLN A 50 16.60 -5.56 -21.72
N ARG A 51 17.71 -4.96 -22.21
CA ARG A 51 17.86 -3.48 -22.28
C ARG A 51 17.54 -2.80 -20.94
N LEU A 52 17.97 -3.42 -19.84
CA LEU A 52 17.62 -3.02 -18.48
C LEU A 52 18.85 -2.53 -17.71
N VAL A 53 18.69 -1.40 -17.02
CA VAL A 53 19.59 -0.86 -16.00
C VAL A 53 18.90 -0.95 -14.65
N ILE A 54 19.65 -1.38 -13.63
CA ILE A 54 19.19 -1.40 -12.24
C ILE A 54 20.18 -0.55 -11.43
N GLU A 55 19.66 0.48 -10.77
CA GLU A 55 20.42 1.28 -9.79
C GLU A 55 19.93 0.94 -8.38
N TYR A 56 20.85 0.89 -7.42
CA TYR A 56 20.55 0.71 -6.01
C TYR A 56 20.84 2.00 -5.25
N ASP A 57 19.77 2.69 -4.85
CA ASP A 57 19.85 3.97 -4.17
C ASP A 57 20.02 3.79 -2.67
N GLU A 58 21.26 3.96 -2.22
CA GLU A 58 21.60 4.07 -0.80
C GLU A 58 20.99 5.31 -0.15
N ARG A 59 20.88 5.31 1.19
CA ARG A 59 20.29 6.42 1.97
C ARG A 59 20.80 7.81 1.55
N GLN A 60 22.07 7.92 1.20
CA GLN A 60 22.76 9.15 0.80
C GLN A 60 22.30 9.74 -0.55
N HIS A 61 21.52 9.01 -1.34
CA HIS A 61 20.91 9.53 -2.57
C HIS A 61 19.64 10.35 -2.32
N PHE A 62 19.02 10.22 -1.15
CA PHE A 62 17.73 10.84 -0.83
C PHE A 62 17.90 12.24 -0.21
N THR A 63 18.46 13.17 -1.00
CA THR A 63 18.76 14.55 -0.63
C THR A 63 17.69 15.54 -1.12
N MET A 64 17.68 16.77 -0.61
CA MET A 64 16.77 17.81 -1.12
C MET A 64 17.08 18.20 -2.57
N GLN A 65 18.33 18.08 -2.99
CA GLN A 65 18.79 18.26 -4.37
C GLN A 65 18.18 17.19 -5.28
N ARG A 66 18.14 15.93 -4.82
CA ARG A 66 17.51 14.86 -5.57
C ARG A 66 16.00 15.09 -5.71
N ALA A 67 15.33 15.51 -4.65
CA ALA A 67 13.93 15.96 -4.73
C ALA A 67 13.76 17.04 -5.81
N LYS A 68 14.61 18.08 -5.78
CA LYS A 68 14.53 19.17 -6.75
C LYS A 68 14.69 18.71 -8.19
N SER A 69 15.61 17.77 -8.44
CA SER A 69 15.81 17.20 -9.77
C SER A 69 14.58 16.42 -10.27
N LEU A 70 13.95 15.63 -9.40
CA LEU A 70 12.77 14.82 -9.74
C LEU A 70 11.54 15.66 -10.06
N GLU A 71 11.35 16.81 -9.40
CA GLU A 71 10.28 17.78 -9.70
C GLU A 71 10.32 18.29 -11.15
N LEU A 72 11.49 18.26 -11.78
CA LEU A 72 11.73 18.81 -13.12
C LEU A 72 11.66 17.74 -14.22
N TYR A 73 11.40 16.49 -13.86
CA TYR A 73 11.29 15.42 -14.84
C TYR A 73 10.06 15.64 -15.74
N PRO A 74 10.17 15.44 -17.06
CA PRO A 74 9.03 15.45 -17.95
C PRO A 74 8.01 14.38 -17.53
N PRO A 75 6.71 14.69 -17.50
CA PRO A 75 5.68 13.73 -17.10
C PRO A 75 5.62 12.51 -18.04
N GLU A 76 6.06 12.65 -19.29
CA GLU A 76 6.13 11.60 -20.30
C GLU A 76 7.41 10.75 -20.27
N LEU A 77 8.34 11.03 -19.34
CA LEU A 77 9.57 10.28 -19.23
C LEU A 77 9.29 8.83 -18.80
N ASP A 78 9.67 7.85 -19.63
CA ASP A 78 9.46 6.44 -19.33
C ASP A 78 10.43 5.94 -18.25
N LEU A 79 9.93 5.88 -17.02
CA LEU A 79 10.69 5.46 -15.84
C LEU A 79 10.23 4.08 -15.38
N GLY A 80 11.20 3.21 -15.08
CA GLY A 80 10.93 1.90 -14.49
C GLY A 80 10.71 1.94 -12.97
N PHE A 81 10.66 3.11 -12.36
CA PHE A 81 10.40 3.34 -10.93
C PHE A 81 9.39 4.48 -10.75
N ASN A 82 8.82 4.60 -9.56
CA ASN A 82 7.87 5.67 -9.25
C ASN A 82 8.62 6.94 -8.80
N PRO A 83 8.72 8.00 -9.64
CA PRO A 83 9.45 9.22 -9.26
C PRO A 83 8.86 9.90 -8.03
N GLN A 84 7.55 9.77 -7.80
CA GLN A 84 6.89 10.33 -6.62
C GLN A 84 7.32 9.64 -5.33
N GLU A 85 7.54 8.31 -5.35
CA GLU A 85 8.06 7.58 -4.19
C GLU A 85 9.48 8.06 -3.83
N TRP A 86 10.33 8.27 -4.84
CA TRP A 86 11.69 8.78 -4.65
C TRP A 86 11.68 10.23 -4.16
N LEU A 87 10.84 11.08 -4.74
CA LEU A 87 10.65 12.47 -4.33
C LEU A 87 10.23 12.55 -2.87
N THR A 88 9.24 11.77 -2.48
CA THR A 88 8.80 11.63 -1.08
C THR A 88 9.94 11.16 -0.18
N THR A 89 10.69 10.14 -0.59
CA THR A 89 11.81 9.61 0.19
C THR A 89 12.88 10.67 0.43
N CYS A 90 13.15 11.53 -0.56
CA CYS A 90 14.07 12.66 -0.44
C CYS A 90 13.59 13.68 0.61
N TYR A 91 12.31 14.07 0.58
CA TYR A 91 11.76 15.02 1.55
C TYR A 91 11.74 14.49 2.99
N VAL A 92 11.57 13.18 3.16
CA VAL A 92 11.57 12.51 4.48
C VAL A 92 12.99 12.32 4.99
N THR A 93 13.88 11.76 4.17
CA THR A 93 15.24 11.37 4.59
C THR A 93 16.12 12.58 4.81
N ARG A 94 15.97 13.60 3.94
CA ARG A 94 16.81 14.82 3.91
C ARG A 94 18.28 14.50 4.14
N ALA A 95 18.76 13.47 3.43
CA ALA A 95 20.15 13.07 3.54
C ALA A 95 21.03 14.24 3.08
N THR A 96 22.22 14.30 3.66
CA THR A 96 23.26 15.23 3.24
C THR A 96 24.57 14.47 3.26
N ASP A 97 25.42 14.73 2.26
CA ASP A 97 26.80 14.33 2.25
C ASP A 97 27.65 15.59 2.04
N PRO A 98 28.28 16.11 3.12
CA PRO A 98 28.84 17.46 3.10
C PRO A 98 30.19 17.57 2.40
N THR A 99 30.79 16.48 1.90
CA THR A 99 32.17 16.51 1.40
C THR A 99 32.29 15.78 0.06
N PRO A 100 32.65 16.42 -1.06
CA PRO A 100 32.82 17.86 -1.20
C PRO A 100 31.50 18.61 -0.96
N PRO A 101 31.54 19.93 -0.71
CA PRO A 101 30.34 20.71 -0.35
C PRO A 101 29.18 20.63 -1.35
N TYR A 102 29.47 20.28 -2.60
CA TYR A 102 28.52 20.14 -3.71
C TYR A 102 28.06 18.70 -3.98
N ARG A 103 28.39 17.74 -3.08
CA ARG A 103 28.20 16.32 -3.38
C ARG A 103 26.73 15.93 -3.55
N ASP A 104 25.82 16.59 -2.84
CA ASP A 104 24.39 16.33 -2.98
C ASP A 104 23.87 16.74 -4.38
N GLU A 105 24.32 17.89 -4.90
CA GLU A 105 24.02 18.35 -6.27
C GLU A 105 24.61 17.38 -7.29
N GLN A 106 25.86 16.97 -7.07
CA GLN A 106 26.53 16.03 -7.97
C GLN A 106 25.78 14.70 -8.07
N ARG A 107 25.37 14.12 -6.94
CA ARG A 107 24.59 12.87 -6.93
C ARG A 107 23.24 13.06 -7.62
N ALA A 108 22.49 14.10 -7.24
CA ALA A 108 21.20 14.40 -7.83
C ALA A 108 21.28 14.58 -9.36
N PHE A 109 22.28 15.32 -9.83
CA PHE A 109 22.49 15.55 -11.25
C PHE A 109 22.87 14.26 -11.99
N TYR A 110 23.82 13.48 -11.47
CA TYR A 110 24.24 12.24 -12.12
C TYR A 110 23.15 11.17 -12.14
N ASP A 111 22.34 11.08 -11.09
CA ASP A 111 21.18 10.20 -11.09
C ASP A 111 20.14 10.64 -12.12
N SER A 112 19.97 11.95 -12.31
CA SER A 112 19.09 12.49 -13.36
C SER A 112 19.58 12.18 -14.76
N LEU A 113 20.89 12.31 -14.99
CA LEU A 113 21.49 11.93 -16.27
C LEU A 113 21.27 10.44 -16.56
N ARG A 114 21.42 9.56 -15.56
CA ARG A 114 21.15 8.13 -15.76
C ARG A 114 19.71 7.87 -16.16
N ASP A 115 18.76 8.48 -15.47
CA ASP A 115 17.33 8.27 -15.73
C ASP A 115 16.95 8.77 -17.14
N ILE A 116 17.31 10.01 -17.45
CA ILE A 116 16.94 10.68 -18.70
C ILE A 116 17.65 10.04 -19.89
N LEU A 117 18.96 9.80 -19.78
CA LEU A 117 19.74 9.25 -20.89
C LEU A 117 19.45 7.76 -21.12
N ALA A 118 19.10 7.00 -20.08
CA ALA A 118 18.63 5.63 -20.27
C ALA A 118 17.32 5.62 -21.08
N ALA A 119 16.32 6.40 -20.66
CA ALA A 119 15.04 6.49 -21.34
C ALA A 119 15.20 6.94 -22.81
N SER A 120 15.99 7.99 -23.07
CA SER A 120 16.20 8.50 -24.43
C SER A 120 16.96 7.55 -25.36
N ASN A 121 17.74 6.62 -24.79
CA ASN A 121 18.44 5.57 -25.53
C ASN A 121 17.68 4.23 -25.56
N GLY A 122 16.40 4.22 -25.14
CA GLY A 122 15.55 3.04 -25.13
C GLY A 122 16.06 1.95 -24.19
N MET A 123 16.67 2.34 -23.06
CA MET A 123 17.02 1.47 -21.95
C MET A 123 16.00 1.70 -20.84
N ARG A 124 15.38 0.61 -20.37
CA ARG A 124 14.53 0.68 -19.18
C ARG A 124 15.43 0.82 -17.96
N LEU A 125 15.19 1.81 -17.11
CA LEU A 125 15.90 1.98 -15.85
C LEU A 125 14.96 1.76 -14.67
N VAL A 126 15.31 0.84 -13.78
CA VAL A 126 14.62 0.61 -12.51
C VAL A 126 15.54 1.02 -11.35
N ARG A 127 14.97 1.54 -10.28
CA ARG A 127 15.69 1.91 -9.06
C ARG A 127 15.21 1.06 -7.90
N LEU A 128 16.14 0.60 -7.07
CA LEU A 128 15.90 -0.13 -5.83
C LEU A 128 16.26 0.78 -4.67
N ARG A 129 15.33 1.01 -3.76
CA ARG A 129 15.56 1.87 -2.60
C ARG A 129 16.19 1.07 -1.47
N TYR A 130 17.19 1.65 -0.81
CA TYR A 130 17.73 1.11 0.43
C TYR A 130 16.64 0.88 1.49
N GLY A 131 16.66 -0.31 2.10
CA GLY A 131 15.80 -0.65 3.23
C GLY A 131 14.37 -1.08 2.89
N THR A 132 14.04 -1.29 1.61
CA THR A 132 12.70 -1.77 1.20
C THR A 132 12.58 -3.28 1.08
N VAL A 133 13.68 -4.00 0.84
CA VAL A 133 13.71 -5.45 0.67
C VAL A 133 14.90 -6.02 1.44
N ASP A 134 14.67 -7.09 2.21
CA ASP A 134 15.74 -7.92 2.73
C ASP A 134 16.24 -8.85 1.63
N TRP A 135 17.31 -8.44 0.96
CA TRP A 135 17.93 -9.20 -0.13
C TRP A 135 18.62 -10.50 0.34
N THR A 136 18.78 -10.70 1.66
CA THR A 136 19.35 -11.93 2.22
C THR A 136 18.29 -12.95 2.65
N GLY A 137 17.02 -12.52 2.70
CA GLY A 137 15.88 -13.36 3.02
C GLY A 137 15.32 -14.12 1.81
N SER A 138 14.47 -15.10 2.07
CA SER A 138 13.84 -15.96 1.04
C SER A 138 12.92 -15.22 0.06
N GLY A 139 12.54 -13.96 0.35
CA GLY A 139 11.73 -13.13 -0.54
C GLY A 139 12.51 -12.32 -1.59
N GLY A 140 13.84 -12.24 -1.46
CA GLY A 140 14.69 -11.42 -2.36
C GLY A 140 14.67 -11.89 -3.81
N GLU A 141 14.74 -13.21 -4.04
CA GLU A 141 14.68 -13.80 -5.39
C GLU A 141 13.33 -13.56 -6.06
N ALA A 142 12.22 -13.67 -5.32
CA ALA A 142 10.89 -13.39 -5.85
C ALA A 142 10.72 -11.92 -6.25
N GLN A 143 11.23 -10.99 -5.43
CA GLN A 143 11.23 -9.56 -5.76
C GLN A 143 12.05 -9.26 -7.02
N LEU A 144 13.24 -9.85 -7.14
CA LEU A 144 14.05 -9.73 -8.35
C LEU A 144 13.36 -10.36 -9.57
N GLY A 145 12.70 -11.51 -9.38
CA GLY A 145 11.88 -12.16 -10.40
C GLY A 145 10.75 -11.27 -10.91
N ASN A 146 10.06 -10.55 -10.03
CA ASN A 146 9.01 -9.59 -10.43
C ASN A 146 9.57 -8.39 -11.20
N LEU A 147 10.75 -7.90 -10.82
CA LEU A 147 11.43 -6.79 -11.50
C LEU A 147 11.88 -7.17 -12.92
N LEU A 148 12.43 -8.38 -13.07
CA LEU A 148 12.95 -8.95 -14.33
C LEU A 148 11.83 -9.56 -15.21
N GLY A 149 10.73 -10.03 -14.62
CA GLY A 149 9.63 -10.72 -15.30
C GLY A 149 8.80 -9.84 -16.24
N ARG A 150 8.94 -8.51 -16.15
CA ARG A 150 8.42 -7.58 -17.16
C ARG A 150 9.24 -7.56 -18.46
N GLY A 151 10.29 -8.39 -18.58
CA GLY A 151 11.20 -8.48 -19.72
C GLY A 151 10.93 -9.61 -20.72
N GLN A 152 9.87 -10.43 -20.55
CA GLN A 152 9.46 -11.41 -21.56
C GLN A 152 8.18 -10.97 -22.27
N ALA A 153 8.33 -9.98 -23.15
CA ALA A 153 7.44 -9.81 -24.29
C ALA A 153 8.33 -9.61 -25.52
N ILE A 154 8.41 -10.65 -26.36
CA ILE A 154 9.02 -10.56 -27.68
C ILE A 154 8.23 -9.52 -28.46
N PHE A 155 8.91 -8.47 -28.91
CA PHE A 155 8.38 -7.45 -29.81
C PHE A 155 7.94 -8.11 -31.13
N GLN A 156 6.66 -7.98 -31.48
CA GLN A 156 6.21 -7.78 -32.85
C GLN A 156 5.15 -6.65 -32.87
N PRO A 157 5.21 -5.71 -33.84
CA PRO A 157 4.37 -4.52 -33.84
C PRO A 157 3.04 -4.70 -34.58
N ALA A 158 2.15 -3.73 -34.32
CA ALA A 158 0.93 -3.34 -35.04
C ALA A 158 -0.37 -4.13 -34.77
N ASN A 159 -1.18 -3.66 -33.83
CA ASN A 159 -2.32 -2.78 -34.12
C ASN A 159 -3.07 -2.43 -32.82
N GLY A 160 -3.83 -1.33 -32.87
CA GLY A 160 -4.35 -0.60 -31.72
C GLY A 160 -5.11 -1.42 -30.67
N GLY A 161 -4.95 -0.99 -29.42
CA GLY A 161 -5.69 -1.48 -28.27
C GLY A 161 -4.94 -1.16 -26.98
N THR A 162 -5.31 -0.07 -26.32
CA THR A 162 -4.86 0.27 -24.96
C THR A 162 -5.27 -0.84 -24.00
N ALA A 163 -4.33 -1.72 -23.64
CA ALA A 163 -4.49 -2.67 -22.56
C ALA A 163 -3.61 -2.24 -21.38
N ARG A 164 -4.27 -1.88 -20.26
CA ARG A 164 -3.63 -1.67 -18.96
C ARG A 164 -2.84 -2.93 -18.55
N PRO A 165 -1.70 -2.82 -17.85
CA PRO A 165 -0.96 -4.00 -17.38
C PRO A 165 -1.84 -4.87 -16.49
N ALA A 166 -1.86 -6.18 -16.79
CA ALA A 166 -2.66 -7.18 -16.11
C ALA A 166 -2.31 -7.35 -14.62
N ASP A 167 -3.36 -7.27 -13.81
CA ASP A 167 -3.71 -7.96 -12.56
C ASP A 167 -2.63 -8.67 -11.74
N ASN A 168 -2.53 -8.22 -10.48
CA ASN A 168 -1.99 -8.96 -9.34
C ASN A 168 -2.83 -10.25 -9.14
N PRO A 169 -2.25 -11.46 -8.95
CA PRO A 169 -2.95 -12.73 -9.06
C PRO A 169 -3.78 -13.12 -7.81
N SER A 170 -4.67 -12.24 -7.33
CA SER A 170 -5.80 -12.62 -6.46
C SER A 170 -7.10 -12.43 -7.25
N VAL A 171 -7.39 -13.42 -8.09
CA VAL A 171 -8.52 -13.48 -9.02
C VAL A 171 -9.82 -13.02 -8.35
N GLY A 172 -10.50 -12.06 -8.96
CA GLY A 172 -11.90 -11.71 -8.65
C GLY A 172 -12.12 -10.27 -8.21
N HIS A 173 -13.38 -9.84 -8.28
CA HIS A 173 -13.85 -8.60 -7.69
C HIS A 173 -14.49 -8.90 -6.34
N ILE A 174 -14.28 -8.03 -5.35
CA ILE A 174 -15.04 -8.07 -4.11
C ILE A 174 -16.49 -7.73 -4.46
N ARG A 175 -17.43 -8.62 -4.14
CA ARG A 175 -18.86 -8.46 -4.49
C ARG A 175 -19.75 -8.47 -3.26
N LYS A 176 -19.50 -9.39 -2.33
CA LYS A 176 -20.30 -9.62 -1.15
C LYS A 176 -19.41 -9.90 0.05
N VAL A 177 -19.50 -9.01 1.04
CA VAL A 177 -18.61 -8.99 2.21
C VAL A 177 -19.40 -9.36 3.47
N ALA A 178 -18.85 -10.29 4.25
CA ALA A 178 -19.28 -10.53 5.63
C ALA A 178 -18.44 -9.67 6.58
N LEU A 179 -19.10 -8.85 7.39
CA LEU A 179 -18.51 -8.06 8.46
C LEU A 179 -18.71 -8.81 9.77
N VAL A 180 -17.63 -9.30 10.37
CA VAL A 180 -17.68 -10.13 11.58
C VAL A 180 -17.21 -9.34 12.79
N SER A 181 -18.05 -9.32 13.81
CA SER A 181 -17.83 -8.66 15.10
C SER A 181 -18.23 -9.58 16.24
N HIS A 182 -17.68 -9.35 17.43
CA HIS A 182 -18.15 -9.92 18.69
C HIS A 182 -18.05 -8.91 19.84
N ASP A 183 -18.51 -9.29 21.03
CA ASP A 183 -18.27 -8.54 22.27
C ASP A 183 -17.04 -9.11 23.01
N TYR A 184 -16.02 -8.29 23.26
CA TYR A 184 -14.80 -8.72 23.98
C TYR A 184 -15.03 -9.13 25.43
N ASN A 185 -16.19 -8.81 26.00
CA ASN A 185 -16.53 -9.21 27.37
C ASN A 185 -17.09 -10.63 27.44
N VAL A 186 -17.42 -11.23 26.30
CA VAL A 186 -17.96 -12.59 26.23
C VAL A 186 -16.84 -13.56 25.84
N ALA A 187 -16.57 -14.50 26.73
CA ALA A 187 -15.61 -15.56 26.50
C ALA A 187 -16.28 -16.80 25.88
N ASP A 188 -15.49 -17.57 25.15
CA ASP A 188 -15.83 -18.85 24.56
C ASP A 188 -15.84 -19.97 25.64
N SER A 189 -16.10 -21.23 25.24
CA SER A 189 -16.18 -22.34 26.21
C SER A 189 -14.84 -22.66 26.90
N ARG A 190 -13.73 -22.16 26.35
CA ARG A 190 -12.37 -22.28 26.87
C ARG A 190 -11.93 -21.04 27.66
N GLY A 191 -12.78 -20.03 27.78
CA GLY A 191 -12.46 -18.77 28.45
C GLY A 191 -11.70 -17.77 27.56
N LEU A 192 -11.54 -18.06 26.26
CA LEU A 192 -10.89 -17.16 25.30
C LEU A 192 -11.90 -16.15 24.77
N ARG A 193 -11.45 -14.91 24.55
CA ARG A 193 -12.30 -13.80 24.08
C ARG A 193 -12.11 -13.58 22.59
N ASP A 194 -11.99 -14.68 21.85
CA ASP A 194 -11.64 -14.66 20.44
C ASP A 194 -12.64 -15.43 19.55
N TYR A 195 -12.29 -15.54 18.26
CA TYR A 195 -13.05 -16.30 17.27
C TYR A 195 -12.60 -17.76 17.16
N SER A 196 -11.52 -18.18 17.81
CA SER A 196 -10.81 -19.44 17.54
C SER A 196 -11.72 -20.67 17.58
N GLU A 197 -12.56 -20.81 18.61
CA GLU A 197 -13.49 -21.94 18.74
C GLU A 197 -14.55 -21.95 17.62
N HIS A 198 -14.89 -20.77 17.10
CA HIS A 198 -15.99 -20.57 16.17
C HIS A 198 -15.52 -20.26 14.74
N PHE A 199 -14.22 -20.13 14.49
CA PHE A 199 -13.66 -19.57 13.26
C PHE A 199 -14.13 -20.32 12.01
N ALA A 200 -13.96 -21.65 11.98
CA ALA A 200 -14.43 -22.48 10.87
C ALA A 200 -15.97 -22.40 10.68
N ARG A 201 -16.72 -22.33 11.78
CA ARG A 201 -18.21 -22.22 11.75
C ARG A 201 -18.66 -20.86 11.24
N ILE A 202 -17.97 -19.78 11.61
CA ILE A 202 -18.22 -18.42 11.10
C ILE A 202 -17.93 -18.39 9.61
N ASN A 203 -16.77 -18.90 9.17
CA ASN A 203 -16.40 -18.93 7.77
C ASN A 203 -17.42 -19.69 6.93
N LYS A 204 -17.81 -20.90 7.39
CA LYS A 204 -18.85 -21.69 6.73
C LYS A 204 -20.18 -20.97 6.66
N LEU A 205 -20.64 -20.33 7.74
CA LEU A 205 -21.90 -19.58 7.74
C LEU A 205 -21.84 -18.38 6.77
N CYS A 206 -20.72 -17.67 6.70
CA CYS A 206 -20.53 -16.58 5.73
C CYS A 206 -20.52 -17.11 4.29
N ASP A 207 -19.89 -18.25 4.06
CA ASP A 207 -19.88 -18.95 2.77
C ASP A 207 -21.28 -19.38 2.32
N GLU A 208 -22.09 -19.92 3.23
CA GLU A 208 -23.51 -20.26 2.99
C GLU A 208 -24.36 -19.02 2.65
N GLN A 209 -23.93 -17.82 3.06
CA GLN A 209 -24.54 -16.56 2.62
C GLN A 209 -24.02 -16.09 1.25
N GLY A 210 -23.12 -16.83 0.60
CA GLY A 210 -22.51 -16.52 -0.68
C GLY A 210 -21.52 -15.35 -0.63
N CYS A 211 -20.90 -15.09 0.53
CA CYS A 211 -19.88 -14.06 0.66
C CYS A 211 -18.57 -14.52 0.03
N ASP A 212 -17.95 -13.66 -0.79
CA ASP A 212 -16.61 -13.91 -1.33
C ASP A 212 -15.50 -13.36 -0.43
N THR A 213 -15.82 -12.42 0.46
CA THR A 213 -14.83 -11.79 1.35
C THR A 213 -15.36 -11.77 2.78
N ILE A 214 -14.54 -12.17 3.75
CA ILE A 214 -14.84 -12.06 5.18
C ILE A 214 -13.87 -11.06 5.80
N LEU A 215 -14.41 -10.02 6.42
CA LEU A 215 -13.66 -8.99 7.14
C LEU A 215 -13.96 -9.10 8.63
N TYR A 216 -12.98 -9.57 9.40
CA TYR A 216 -13.06 -9.62 10.86
C TYR A 216 -12.64 -8.28 11.47
N ALA A 217 -13.31 -7.88 12.55
CA ALA A 217 -12.84 -6.81 13.42
C ALA A 217 -11.48 -7.14 14.07
N LEU A 218 -10.70 -6.10 14.38
CA LEU A 218 -9.39 -6.23 15.05
C LEU A 218 -9.54 -6.63 16.51
N PHE A 219 -8.44 -6.87 17.23
CA PHE A 219 -8.31 -7.34 18.63
C PHE A 219 -8.93 -8.70 18.93
N THR A 220 -9.45 -9.42 17.93
CA THR A 220 -9.92 -10.79 18.09
C THR A 220 -8.88 -11.78 17.58
N CYS A 221 -7.75 -11.85 18.28
CA CYS A 221 -6.71 -12.77 17.88
C CYS A 221 -7.10 -14.21 18.24
N ASP A 222 -6.96 -15.09 17.25
CA ASP A 222 -6.85 -16.52 17.45
C ASP A 222 -5.48 -16.87 18.06
N GLN A 223 -5.41 -16.82 19.40
CA GLN A 223 -4.17 -16.93 20.18
C GLN A 223 -3.73 -18.38 20.39
N ASP A 224 -4.69 -19.31 20.40
CA ASP A 224 -4.52 -20.70 20.81
C ASP A 224 -5.42 -21.65 20.00
N ALA A 225 -5.63 -21.43 18.70
CA ALA A 225 -6.21 -22.47 17.85
C ALA A 225 -5.36 -23.74 17.99
N PRO A 226 -5.93 -24.86 18.41
CA PRO A 226 -5.20 -26.12 18.57
C PRO A 226 -4.78 -26.75 17.22
N GLY A 227 -4.70 -25.96 16.14
CA GLY A 227 -4.43 -26.41 14.78
C GLY A 227 -3.49 -25.47 14.02
N VAL A 228 -2.90 -25.99 12.96
CA VAL A 228 -2.08 -25.21 12.02
C VAL A 228 -3.00 -24.25 11.27
N ARG A 229 -2.75 -22.94 11.38
CA ARG A 229 -3.40 -21.93 10.52
C ARG A 229 -2.71 -21.95 9.16
N ASP A 230 -3.22 -22.81 8.28
CA ASP A 230 -2.78 -22.91 6.89
C ASP A 230 -3.96 -22.73 5.92
N HIS A 231 -3.62 -22.68 4.64
CA HIS A 231 -4.57 -22.48 3.56
C HIS A 231 -5.73 -23.50 3.56
N ASN A 232 -5.42 -24.78 3.80
CA ASN A 232 -6.44 -25.83 3.82
C ASN A 232 -7.37 -25.67 5.03
N ALA A 233 -6.82 -25.45 6.22
CA ALA A 233 -7.61 -25.24 7.43
C ALA A 233 -8.58 -24.05 7.32
N ILE A 234 -8.25 -23.06 6.48
CA ILE A 234 -9.05 -21.85 6.27
C ILE A 234 -10.12 -22.03 5.19
N PHE A 235 -9.79 -22.66 4.06
CA PHE A 235 -10.65 -22.67 2.87
C PHE A 235 -11.30 -24.03 2.55
N ASP A 236 -10.86 -25.12 3.18
CA ASP A 236 -11.43 -26.44 2.91
C ASP A 236 -12.91 -26.50 3.31
N GLY A 237 -13.74 -27.06 2.42
CA GLY A 237 -15.19 -27.10 2.57
C GLY A 237 -15.93 -25.76 2.41
N LEU A 238 -15.28 -24.70 1.94
CA LEU A 238 -15.92 -23.43 1.55
C LEU A 238 -16.04 -23.33 0.03
N ASP A 239 -17.18 -22.88 -0.50
CA ASP A 239 -17.46 -22.82 -1.93
C ASP A 239 -17.33 -21.41 -2.55
N HIS A 240 -17.64 -20.37 -1.78
CA HIS A 240 -17.78 -18.98 -2.24
C HIS A 240 -16.68 -18.06 -1.72
N VAL A 241 -16.19 -18.27 -0.50
CA VAL A 241 -15.22 -17.39 0.16
C VAL A 241 -13.90 -17.44 -0.58
N GLU A 242 -13.50 -16.31 -1.16
CA GLU A 242 -12.23 -16.15 -1.86
C GLU A 242 -11.16 -15.51 -0.96
N ARG A 243 -11.58 -14.74 0.06
CA ARG A 243 -10.71 -13.90 0.87
C ARG A 243 -11.14 -13.83 2.33
N ILE A 244 -10.18 -13.91 3.25
CA ILE A 244 -10.41 -13.72 4.69
C ILE A 244 -9.35 -12.76 5.24
N ILE A 245 -9.80 -11.70 5.92
CA ILE A 245 -8.96 -10.68 6.55
C ILE A 245 -9.18 -10.74 8.06
N LEU A 246 -8.10 -10.99 8.81
CA LEU A 246 -8.13 -11.08 10.26
C LEU A 246 -6.85 -10.56 10.91
N GLU A 247 -6.95 -10.16 12.17
CA GLU A 247 -5.78 -9.85 12.99
C GLU A 247 -5.23 -11.09 13.69
N VAL A 248 -3.90 -11.14 13.79
CA VAL A 248 -3.13 -12.15 14.48
C VAL A 248 -2.13 -11.45 15.39
N GLY A 249 -2.04 -11.90 16.63
CA GLY A 249 -1.25 -11.29 17.69
C GLY A 249 -0.84 -12.29 18.76
N GLN A 250 0.14 -11.93 19.60
CA GLN A 250 0.55 -12.73 20.76
C GLN A 250 0.32 -11.95 22.06
N ARG A 251 -0.18 -12.62 23.11
CA ARG A 251 -0.24 -12.02 24.45
C ARG A 251 1.17 -11.84 25.02
N GLY A 252 1.61 -10.59 25.19
CA GLY A 252 2.83 -10.25 25.93
C GLY A 252 3.34 -8.84 25.65
N PRO A 253 4.30 -8.32 26.45
CA PRO A 253 4.87 -6.98 26.27
C PRO A 253 5.66 -6.79 24.95
N LYS A 254 5.82 -7.86 24.15
CA LYS A 254 6.45 -7.89 22.82
C LYS A 254 5.50 -8.38 21.71
N GLY A 255 4.19 -8.48 21.99
CA GLY A 255 3.22 -8.95 21.01
C GLY A 255 3.25 -8.09 19.75
N ILE A 256 3.49 -8.72 18.60
CA ILE A 256 3.35 -8.08 17.30
C ILE A 256 1.96 -8.45 16.82
N ASP A 257 1.08 -7.46 16.75
CA ASP A 257 -0.23 -7.61 16.11
C ASP A 257 -0.05 -7.28 14.62
N HIS A 258 -0.30 -8.25 13.74
CA HIS A 258 -0.31 -8.09 12.29
C HIS A 258 -1.64 -8.56 11.71
N ILE A 259 -1.94 -8.10 10.51
CA ILE A 259 -3.12 -8.52 9.75
C ILE A 259 -2.70 -9.55 8.73
N GLU A 260 -3.44 -10.65 8.69
CA GLU A 260 -3.32 -11.66 7.65
C GLU A 260 -4.46 -11.46 6.65
N VAL A 261 -4.11 -11.39 5.37
CA VAL A 261 -5.05 -11.46 4.26
C VAL A 261 -4.83 -12.78 3.55
N TRP A 262 -5.72 -13.73 3.84
CA TRP A 262 -5.73 -15.03 3.20
C TRP A 262 -6.54 -14.95 1.91
N SER A 263 -5.96 -15.45 0.82
CA SER A 263 -6.63 -15.56 -0.48
C SER A 263 -6.67 -17.02 -0.92
N ARG A 264 -7.81 -17.49 -1.44
CA ARG A 264 -7.98 -18.88 -1.88
C ARG A 264 -6.94 -19.30 -2.94
N GLY A 265 -6.47 -18.36 -3.76
CA GLY A 265 -5.44 -18.63 -4.77
C GLY A 265 -3.99 -18.64 -4.26
N GLN A 266 -3.74 -18.38 -2.96
CA GLN A 266 -2.39 -18.19 -2.42
C GLN A 266 -2.15 -19.09 -1.20
N GLN A 267 -1.01 -19.78 -1.18
CA GLN A 267 -0.68 -20.72 -0.09
C GLN A 267 -0.31 -20.03 1.23
N ALA A 268 0.20 -18.79 1.17
CA ALA A 268 0.57 -17.99 2.33
C ALA A 268 -0.24 -16.68 2.34
N PRO A 269 -0.54 -16.13 3.53
CA PRO A 269 -1.25 -14.87 3.63
C PRO A 269 -0.34 -13.71 3.24
N LEU A 270 -0.96 -12.64 2.76
CA LEU A 270 -0.32 -11.33 2.76
C LEU A 270 -0.34 -10.77 4.18
N LEU A 271 0.81 -10.26 4.63
CA LEU A 271 0.96 -9.67 5.96
C LEU A 271 0.94 -8.14 5.87
N ALA A 272 0.14 -7.50 6.72
CA ALA A 272 0.10 -6.05 6.85
C ALA A 272 0.21 -5.63 8.31
N GLN A 273 0.82 -4.47 8.57
CA GLN A 273 0.98 -3.91 9.91
C GLN A 273 0.56 -2.45 9.93
N GLN A 274 0.03 -1.96 11.05
CA GLN A 274 -0.35 -0.55 11.12
C GLN A 274 0.90 0.35 11.14
N HIS A 275 1.00 1.30 10.22
CA HIS A 275 2.14 2.24 10.18
C HIS A 275 2.03 3.38 11.19
N PHE A 276 0.81 3.86 11.47
CA PHE A 276 0.58 4.95 12.43
C PHE A 276 -0.83 4.88 13.02
N ALA A 277 -1.02 5.54 14.17
CA ALA A 277 -2.26 5.50 14.95
C ALA A 277 -3.05 6.82 14.92
N GLN A 278 -2.36 7.95 14.89
CA GLN A 278 -2.93 9.28 15.13
C GLN A 278 -2.53 10.28 14.06
N GLY A 279 -3.37 11.30 13.84
CA GLY A 279 -3.06 12.35 12.86
C GLY A 279 -1.83 13.20 13.20
N LYS A 280 -1.40 13.20 14.48
CA LYS A 280 -0.17 13.88 14.93
C LYS A 280 1.09 13.03 14.81
N ASP A 281 0.96 11.77 14.39
CA ASP A 281 2.12 10.92 14.14
C ASP A 281 2.93 11.49 12.97
N ARG A 282 4.20 11.09 12.90
CA ARG A 282 5.18 11.73 12.03
C ARG A 282 4.76 11.56 10.58
N ASP A 283 5.02 12.58 9.78
CA ASP A 283 4.77 12.49 8.33
C ASP A 283 5.57 11.36 7.68
N ALA A 284 6.73 10.98 8.25
CA ALA A 284 7.47 9.80 7.83
C ALA A 284 6.68 8.49 7.95
N ASP A 285 5.92 8.31 9.04
CA ASP A 285 5.10 7.11 9.28
C ASP A 285 3.87 7.10 8.34
N LYS A 286 3.30 8.28 8.07
CA LYS A 286 2.23 8.46 7.09
C LYS A 286 2.68 8.19 5.65
N TRP A 287 3.88 8.64 5.28
CA TRP A 287 4.46 8.31 3.98
C TRP A 287 4.88 6.83 3.87
N ALA A 288 5.30 6.20 4.97
CA ALA A 288 5.51 4.75 5.00
C ALA A 288 4.22 4.00 4.67
N PHE A 289 3.09 4.42 5.23
CA PHE A 289 1.77 3.92 4.84
C PHE A 289 1.47 4.14 3.35
N ILE A 290 1.65 5.35 2.81
CA ILE A 290 1.41 5.64 1.38
C ILE A 290 2.26 4.74 0.47
N ASN A 291 3.53 4.54 0.81
CA ASN A 291 4.44 3.69 0.05
C ASN A 291 4.07 2.20 0.12
N ASP A 292 3.37 1.78 1.17
CA ASP A 292 2.94 0.41 1.38
C ASP A 292 1.57 0.10 0.78
N LEU A 293 0.81 1.11 0.34
CA LEU A 293 -0.52 0.91 -0.28
C LEU A 293 -0.54 -0.09 -1.45
N PRO A 294 0.46 -0.15 -2.36
CA PRO A 294 0.49 -1.16 -3.41
C PRO A 294 0.49 -2.60 -2.85
N ASN A 295 1.14 -2.82 -1.71
CA ASN A 295 1.19 -4.13 -1.04
C ASN A 295 -0.08 -4.41 -0.23
N ARG A 296 -0.98 -3.45 -0.05
CA ARG A 296 -2.23 -3.60 0.70
C ARG A 296 -3.43 -3.86 -0.18
N ARG A 297 -3.21 -4.00 -1.48
CA ARG A 297 -4.27 -4.25 -2.45
C ARG A 297 -4.81 -5.66 -2.27
N VAL A 298 -6.13 -5.76 -2.14
CA VAL A 298 -6.87 -7.01 -1.99
C VAL A 298 -7.90 -7.04 -3.11
N ALA A 299 -7.63 -7.79 -4.19
CA ALA A 299 -8.40 -7.71 -5.44
C ALA A 299 -8.51 -6.27 -5.98
N ASP A 300 -9.72 -5.75 -6.14
CA ASP A 300 -10.07 -4.37 -6.51
C ASP A 300 -10.28 -3.46 -5.29
N GLY A 301 -9.97 -3.96 -4.10
CA GLY A 301 -10.03 -3.22 -2.86
C GLY A 301 -8.65 -2.92 -2.24
N LEU A 302 -8.68 -2.21 -1.13
CA LEU A 302 -7.50 -1.83 -0.34
C LEU A 302 -7.78 -2.10 1.14
N LEU A 303 -6.81 -2.72 1.82
CA LEU A 303 -6.79 -2.81 3.28
C LEU A 303 -6.26 -1.50 3.90
N MET A 304 -7.05 -0.88 4.76
CA MET A 304 -6.65 0.30 5.53
C MET A 304 -6.94 0.07 7.01
N LEU A 305 -5.95 0.16 7.89
CA LEU A 305 -6.12 -0.16 9.30
C LEU A 305 -6.62 1.05 10.10
N CYS A 306 -7.09 0.79 11.32
CA CYS A 306 -7.80 1.75 12.16
C CYS A 306 -7.14 3.13 12.23
N GLY A 307 -5.89 3.20 12.66
CA GLY A 307 -5.15 4.44 12.83
C GLY A 307 -4.82 5.16 11.53
N GLU A 308 -4.60 4.39 10.47
CA GLU A 308 -4.19 4.88 9.15
C GLU A 308 -5.27 5.71 8.46
N SER A 309 -6.53 5.50 8.84
CA SER A 309 -7.63 6.38 8.45
C SER A 309 -7.45 7.83 8.89
N ASN A 310 -6.45 8.15 9.74
CA ASN A 310 -6.05 9.52 10.05
C ASN A 310 -5.11 10.17 9.03
N ILE A 311 -4.85 9.51 7.89
CA ILE A 311 -4.03 10.07 6.81
C ILE A 311 -4.58 11.42 6.32
N ALA A 312 -5.90 11.54 6.19
CA ALA A 312 -6.57 12.81 5.99
C ALA A 312 -6.83 13.54 7.32
N THR A 313 -6.73 14.85 7.27
CA THR A 313 -6.85 15.75 8.42
C THR A 313 -8.14 16.56 8.32
N MET A 314 -8.74 16.89 9.46
CA MET A 314 -9.84 17.86 9.50
C MET A 314 -9.31 19.23 9.95
N ALA A 315 -9.17 20.15 9.00
CA ALA A 315 -8.78 21.53 9.27
C ALA A 315 -9.92 22.27 9.97
N HIS A 316 -9.61 22.90 11.11
CA HIS A 316 -10.55 23.67 11.93
C HIS A 316 -11.85 22.95 12.28
N HIS A 317 -11.84 21.61 12.32
CA HIS A 317 -13.03 20.76 12.52
C HIS A 317 -14.16 21.01 11.49
N LYS A 318 -13.86 21.63 10.34
CA LYS A 318 -14.86 22.04 9.34
C LYS A 318 -14.64 21.43 7.97
N TYR A 319 -13.39 21.40 7.51
CA TYR A 319 -13.05 20.95 6.16
C TYR A 319 -12.01 19.85 6.22
N LEU A 320 -12.16 18.88 5.33
CA LEU A 320 -11.24 17.76 5.26
C LEU A 320 -10.14 18.08 4.25
N THR A 321 -8.90 17.87 4.66
CA THR A 321 -7.70 18.04 3.84
C THR A 321 -7.00 16.70 3.70
N ASP A 322 -6.51 16.41 2.50
CA ASP A 322 -5.77 15.20 2.19
C ASP A 322 -4.32 15.55 1.80
N PRO A 323 -3.48 15.91 2.78
CA PRO A 323 -2.12 16.41 2.51
C PRO A 323 -1.20 15.35 1.88
N PHE A 324 -1.56 14.07 1.96
CA PHE A 324 -0.79 12.96 1.40
C PHE A 324 -1.37 12.45 0.08
N ARG A 325 -2.42 13.11 -0.45
CA ARG A 325 -3.10 12.74 -1.70
C ARG A 325 -3.53 11.28 -1.73
N PHE A 326 -3.96 10.76 -0.58
CA PHE A 326 -4.43 9.38 -0.45
C PHE A 326 -5.63 9.11 -1.35
N ASN A 327 -6.58 10.05 -1.41
CA ASN A 327 -7.78 9.93 -2.22
C ASN A 327 -7.47 9.93 -3.73
N ASP A 328 -6.52 10.76 -4.16
CA ASP A 328 -6.01 10.78 -5.54
C ASP A 328 -5.33 9.43 -5.86
N TRP A 329 -4.51 8.91 -4.94
CA TRP A 329 -3.86 7.61 -5.13
C TRP A 329 -4.86 6.47 -5.33
N LEU A 330 -5.98 6.49 -4.60
CA LEU A 330 -7.08 5.53 -4.72
C LEU A 330 -7.78 5.64 -6.07
N GLU A 331 -8.04 6.87 -6.54
CA GLU A 331 -8.69 7.15 -7.81
C GLU A 331 -7.81 6.73 -9.01
N ASP A 332 -6.53 7.09 -8.99
CA ASP A 332 -5.56 6.73 -10.03
C ASP A 332 -5.42 5.21 -10.25
N ARG A 333 -5.79 4.42 -9.23
CA ARG A 333 -5.66 2.95 -9.21
C ARG A 333 -6.98 2.21 -9.26
N ASP A 334 -8.08 2.92 -9.47
CA ASP A 334 -9.43 2.33 -9.58
C ASP A 334 -9.76 1.41 -8.39
N ILE A 335 -9.38 1.85 -7.19
CA ILE A 335 -9.75 1.13 -5.95
C ILE A 335 -11.24 1.34 -5.74
N ARG A 336 -12.00 0.25 -5.63
CA ARG A 336 -13.47 0.33 -5.49
C ARG A 336 -13.96 0.15 -4.06
N VAL A 337 -13.18 -0.54 -3.23
CA VAL A 337 -13.54 -0.89 -1.86
C VAL A 337 -12.39 -0.65 -0.91
N ILE A 338 -12.64 0.00 0.22
CA ILE A 338 -11.72 0.05 1.35
C ILE A 338 -12.24 -0.88 2.45
N LEU A 339 -11.43 -1.89 2.78
CA LEU A 339 -11.65 -2.79 3.89
C LEU A 339 -10.96 -2.18 5.12
N ASN A 340 -11.75 -1.68 6.07
CA ASN A 340 -11.26 -0.96 7.25
C ASN A 340 -11.62 -1.70 8.54
N PRO A 341 -10.93 -2.79 8.88
CA PRO A 341 -11.10 -3.43 10.19
C PRO A 341 -10.57 -2.47 11.26
N ILE A 342 -11.31 -2.33 12.35
CA ILE A 342 -10.98 -1.39 13.42
C ILE A 342 -11.10 -2.04 14.79
N HIS A 343 -10.30 -1.54 15.72
CA HIS A 343 -10.21 -2.06 17.09
C HIS A 343 -11.49 -1.87 17.90
N ASP A 344 -12.02 -0.64 17.88
CA ASP A 344 -13.08 -0.19 18.78
C ASP A 344 -14.07 0.72 18.05
N TYR A 345 -15.24 0.95 18.65
CA TYR A 345 -16.14 1.99 18.18
C TYR A 345 -15.54 3.39 18.32
N MET A 346 -15.36 4.11 17.21
CA MET A 346 -14.94 5.52 17.23
C MET A 346 -16.14 6.46 17.33
N THR A 347 -16.27 7.13 18.48
CA THR A 347 -17.30 8.15 18.76
C THR A 347 -16.99 9.53 18.16
N ARG A 348 -15.72 9.78 17.79
CA ARG A 348 -15.25 11.04 17.19
C ARG A 348 -15.90 11.26 15.83
N PHE A 349 -16.66 12.35 15.69
CA PHE A 349 -17.38 12.68 14.45
C PHE A 349 -16.44 12.82 13.24
N GLU A 350 -15.18 13.23 13.47
CA GLU A 350 -14.20 13.37 12.42
C GLU A 350 -13.93 12.04 11.69
N MET A 351 -14.02 10.92 12.39
CA MET A 351 -13.77 9.60 11.80
C MET A 351 -14.85 9.22 10.80
N LYS A 352 -16.12 9.58 11.09
CA LYS A 352 -17.22 9.40 10.13
C LYS A 352 -17.01 10.30 8.90
N ALA A 353 -16.60 11.55 9.11
CA ALA A 353 -16.30 12.47 8.01
C ALA A 353 -15.16 11.97 7.11
N LYS A 354 -14.09 11.40 7.70
CA LYS A 354 -12.97 10.79 6.95
C LYS A 354 -13.41 9.60 6.11
N ARG A 355 -14.14 8.65 6.69
CA ARG A 355 -14.64 7.48 5.94
C ARG A 355 -15.61 7.87 4.83
N LYS A 356 -16.47 8.86 5.08
CA LYS A 356 -17.30 9.47 4.05
C LYS A 356 -16.45 10.07 2.92
N HIS A 357 -15.39 10.79 3.24
CA HIS A 357 -14.49 11.35 2.22
C HIS A 357 -13.75 10.27 1.42
N TYR A 358 -13.25 9.22 2.06
CA TYR A 358 -12.57 8.12 1.35
C TYR A 358 -13.51 7.28 0.47
N SER A 359 -14.82 7.43 0.63
CA SER A 359 -15.82 6.77 -0.22
C SER A 359 -16.15 7.55 -1.49
N LEU A 360 -15.63 8.77 -1.68
CA LEU A 360 -15.90 9.57 -2.88
C LEU A 360 -15.39 8.89 -4.16
N SER A 361 -15.88 9.34 -5.31
CA SER A 361 -15.53 8.79 -6.63
C SER A 361 -16.06 7.35 -6.80
N GLY A 362 -17.29 7.09 -6.34
CA GLY A 362 -17.96 5.79 -6.48
C GLY A 362 -17.42 4.65 -5.61
N ARG A 363 -16.57 4.97 -4.62
CA ARG A 363 -15.95 3.99 -3.73
C ARG A 363 -16.85 3.58 -2.58
N THR A 364 -16.60 2.38 -2.06
CA THR A 364 -17.21 1.90 -0.81
C THR A 364 -16.18 1.78 0.30
N VAL A 365 -16.50 2.25 1.51
CA VAL A 365 -15.69 2.05 2.71
C VAL A 365 -16.48 1.19 3.70
N LEU A 366 -15.94 0.02 4.02
CA LEU A 366 -16.51 -0.93 4.96
C LEU A 366 -15.69 -0.90 6.25
N SER A 367 -16.30 -0.54 7.38
CA SER A 367 -15.65 -0.62 8.68
C SER A 367 -16.38 -1.56 9.61
N VAL A 368 -15.63 -2.35 10.40
CA VAL A 368 -16.16 -3.27 11.41
C VAL A 368 -15.27 -3.25 12.65
N TRP A 369 -15.87 -3.22 13.84
CA TRP A 369 -15.21 -3.29 15.15
C TRP A 369 -15.88 -4.33 16.03
N ASN A 370 -15.27 -4.66 17.14
CA ASN A 370 -15.91 -5.40 18.22
C ASN A 370 -16.48 -4.48 19.28
N GLN A 371 -17.50 -4.98 19.95
CA GLN A 371 -18.22 -4.27 21.00
C GLN A 371 -17.61 -4.56 22.37
N GLY A 372 -18.05 -3.82 23.38
CA GLY A 372 -17.73 -4.13 24.77
C GLY A 372 -16.83 -3.11 25.47
N LYS A 373 -16.40 -2.04 24.79
CA LYS A 373 -15.69 -0.91 25.42
C LYS A 373 -16.62 0.18 25.98
N GLY A 374 -17.94 0.05 25.76
CA GLY A 374 -18.96 0.99 26.23
C GLY A 374 -19.28 2.09 25.20
N ARG A 375 -20.39 2.83 25.40
CA ARG A 375 -20.99 3.76 24.41
C ARG A 375 -20.92 3.26 22.96
N ASP A 376 -21.10 1.96 22.74
CA ASP A 376 -21.05 1.35 21.42
C ASP A 376 -22.28 1.75 20.59
N ALA A 377 -22.11 1.86 19.28
CA ALA A 377 -23.26 1.96 18.38
C ALA A 377 -24.05 0.64 18.36
N SER A 378 -25.31 0.73 17.96
CA SER A 378 -26.20 -0.43 17.84
C SER A 378 -25.72 -1.46 16.83
N GLN A 379 -25.05 -1.02 15.77
CA GLN A 379 -24.44 -1.86 14.75
C GLN A 379 -22.92 -1.73 14.83
N PRO A 380 -22.15 -2.82 14.84
CA PRO A 380 -20.70 -2.79 15.01
C PRO A 380 -19.96 -2.64 13.68
N TRP A 381 -20.58 -1.92 12.75
CA TRP A 381 -20.06 -1.61 11.44
C TRP A 381 -20.60 -0.29 10.91
N THR A 382 -19.88 0.30 9.96
CA THR A 382 -20.36 1.42 9.14
C THR A 382 -20.05 1.16 7.68
N VAL A 383 -20.96 1.58 6.80
CA VAL A 383 -20.75 1.54 5.35
C VAL A 383 -20.93 2.93 4.79
N PHE A 384 -19.96 3.38 4.00
CA PHE A 384 -20.07 4.60 3.20
C PHE A 384 -19.90 4.24 1.73
N HIS A 385 -20.76 4.80 0.87
CA HIS A 385 -20.65 4.66 -0.58
C HIS A 385 -20.84 6.03 -1.23
N ASP A 386 -19.89 6.46 -2.05
CA ASP A 386 -19.91 7.73 -2.78
C ASP A 386 -20.31 8.94 -1.92
N GLY A 387 -19.70 9.06 -0.74
CA GLY A 387 -19.97 10.15 0.19
C GLY A 387 -21.29 10.03 0.96
N ILE A 388 -22.01 8.90 0.88
CA ILE A 388 -23.28 8.67 1.56
C ILE A 388 -23.15 7.53 2.57
N GLU A 389 -23.66 7.71 3.79
CA GLU A 389 -23.73 6.62 4.77
C GLU A 389 -24.82 5.63 4.34
N ARG A 390 -24.42 4.38 4.12
CA ARG A 390 -25.27 3.26 3.69
C ARG A 390 -25.29 2.13 4.72
N THR A 391 -24.97 2.39 5.98
CA THR A 391 -24.92 1.38 7.06
C THR A 391 -26.22 0.56 7.19
N GLN A 392 -27.37 1.15 6.85
CA GLN A 392 -28.67 0.43 6.85
C GLN A 392 -28.80 -0.65 5.76
N ALA A 393 -27.94 -0.64 4.74
CA ALA A 393 -27.90 -1.67 3.71
C ALA A 393 -27.25 -2.99 4.20
N VAL A 394 -26.60 -2.98 5.37
CA VAL A 394 -26.03 -4.19 5.96
C VAL A 394 -27.14 -5.06 6.53
N ARG A 395 -27.29 -6.28 5.99
CA ARG A 395 -28.22 -7.28 6.52
C ARG A 395 -27.55 -8.09 7.63
N GLU A 396 -27.95 -7.84 8.86
CA GLU A 396 -27.47 -8.62 10.01
C GLU A 396 -28.14 -10.00 10.08
N LEU A 397 -27.34 -11.05 10.31
CA LEU A 397 -27.86 -12.39 10.54
C LEU A 397 -28.45 -12.50 11.95
N PRO A 398 -29.69 -13.00 12.11
CA PRO A 398 -30.32 -13.12 13.41
C PRO A 398 -29.70 -14.28 14.21
N ARG A 399 -28.99 -13.96 15.30
CA ARG A 399 -28.41 -14.92 16.25
C ARG A 399 -27.67 -16.07 15.54
N PRO A 400 -26.53 -15.79 14.88
CA PRO A 400 -25.83 -16.77 14.05
C PRO A 400 -25.41 -18.02 14.85
N PHE A 401 -25.17 -17.87 16.15
CA PHE A 401 -24.80 -18.96 17.05
C PHE A 401 -25.57 -18.87 18.36
N GLY A 402 -26.35 -19.92 18.68
CA GLY A 402 -27.11 -19.97 19.94
C GLY A 402 -26.24 -19.97 21.20
N ASN A 403 -25.03 -20.52 21.11
CA ASN A 403 -24.05 -20.59 22.21
C ASN A 403 -23.08 -19.39 22.27
N ARG A 404 -23.09 -18.51 21.26
CA ARG A 404 -22.29 -17.29 21.17
C ARG A 404 -23.13 -16.13 20.61
N PRO A 405 -24.15 -15.67 21.35
CA PRO A 405 -25.05 -14.61 20.88
C PRO A 405 -24.35 -13.25 20.73
N ASP A 406 -23.13 -13.11 21.24
CA ASP A 406 -22.26 -11.95 21.09
C ASP A 406 -21.67 -11.82 19.68
N ILE A 407 -21.50 -12.93 18.95
CA ILE A 407 -20.99 -12.91 17.58
C ILE A 407 -22.08 -12.37 16.66
N ARG A 408 -21.72 -11.34 15.89
CA ARG A 408 -22.60 -10.63 14.96
C ARG A 408 -21.98 -10.65 13.58
N ILE A 409 -22.81 -10.96 12.58
CA ILE A 409 -22.39 -11.04 11.19
C ILE A 409 -23.30 -10.14 10.35
N GLY A 410 -22.71 -9.11 9.77
CA GLY A 410 -23.37 -8.21 8.82
C GLY A 410 -23.02 -8.59 7.38
N ILE A 411 -24.02 -8.75 6.52
CA ILE A 411 -23.83 -9.10 5.11
C ILE A 411 -24.04 -7.87 4.24
N VAL A 412 -23.04 -7.54 3.42
CA VAL A 412 -23.06 -6.40 2.50
C VAL A 412 -22.89 -6.89 1.07
N HIS A 413 -23.81 -6.52 0.19
CA HIS A 413 -23.69 -6.76 -1.25
C HIS A 413 -23.35 -5.43 -1.94
N LEU A 414 -22.15 -5.33 -2.53
CA LEU A 414 -21.64 -4.06 -3.04
C LEU A 414 -22.44 -3.52 -4.24
N ALA A 415 -23.01 -4.41 -5.05
CA ALA A 415 -23.90 -4.01 -6.15
C ALA A 415 -25.24 -3.38 -5.71
N TRP A 416 -25.54 -3.32 -4.40
CA TRP A 416 -26.79 -2.74 -3.87
C TRP A 416 -26.58 -1.44 -3.10
N LEU A 417 -25.35 -0.90 -3.11
CA LEU A 417 -24.99 0.37 -2.47
C LEU A 417 -25.14 1.55 -3.44
#